data_AF-C3YQ70-F1
#
_entry.id   AF-C3YQ70-F1
#
_cell.length_a   1.000
_cell.length_b   1.000
_cell.length_c   1.000
_cell.angle_alpha   90.00
_cell.angle_beta   90.00
_cell.angle_gamma   90.00
#
_symmetry.space_group_name_H-M   'P 1'
#
loop_
_entity.id
_entity.type
_entity.pdbx_description
1 polymer ?
#
loop_
_entity_poly.entity_id
_entity_poly.type
_entity_poly.pdbx_seq_one_letter_code
_entity_poly.pdbx_strand_id
1 'polypeptide(L)'
;ILSSIVRVRETRLAAVLSHIFIGLSLLLLPSPLNYITDPVLNGLFIFFALISFSGNQFYERLVLILTEQSAYPPNHYIRHVPLAKIHLFTFCQVLQLAVLCGLGLSAMPYLEMIFPIVLLALLPIRHRLMPLLIDPKYIRALDAAHTDNH
;
A
#
# COMPACT_ATOMS: atom_id res chain seq x y z
N ILE A 1 18.44 -17.75 -3.34
CA ILE A 1 17.77 -17.32 -4.60
C ILE A 1 17.64 -15.81 -4.54
N LEU A 2 18.74 -15.09 -4.80
CA LEU A 2 18.79 -13.63 -4.81
C LEU A 2 18.51 -13.16 -6.24
N SER A 3 17.26 -12.84 -6.56
CA SER A 3 16.92 -12.15 -7.80
C SER A 3 17.24 -10.67 -7.62
N SER A 4 18.49 -10.28 -7.90
CA SER A 4 18.88 -8.87 -8.01
C SER A 4 18.00 -8.20 -9.07
N ILE A 5 17.39 -7.07 -8.73
CA ILE A 5 16.55 -6.30 -9.64
C ILE A 5 17.49 -5.54 -10.57
N VAL A 6 17.85 -6.17 -11.69
CA VAL A 6 18.91 -5.69 -12.59
C VAL A 6 18.52 -4.41 -13.35
N ARG A 7 17.24 -4.22 -13.69
CA ARG A 7 16.75 -2.99 -14.35
C ARG A 7 15.22 -3.01 -14.46
N VAL A 8 14.56 -1.86 -14.27
CA VAL A 8 13.15 -1.66 -14.65
C VAL A 8 13.08 -1.65 -16.17
N ARG A 9 12.38 -2.61 -16.78
CA ARG A 9 12.16 -2.62 -18.22
C ARG A 9 11.12 -1.55 -18.53
N GLU A 10 11.49 -0.51 -19.28
CA GLU A 10 10.53 0.51 -19.70
C GLU A 10 9.50 -0.13 -20.64
N THR A 11 8.26 -0.25 -20.17
CA THR A 11 7.16 -0.96 -20.84
C THR A 11 6.31 -0.04 -21.71
N ARG A 12 6.92 0.95 -22.38
CA ARG A 12 6.19 1.91 -23.24
C ARG A 12 5.35 1.20 -24.32
N LEU A 13 5.90 0.13 -24.91
CA LEU A 13 5.19 -0.68 -25.90
C LEU A 13 4.00 -1.45 -25.30
N ALA A 14 4.13 -1.96 -24.08
CA ALA A 14 3.03 -2.66 -23.41
C ALA A 14 1.85 -1.73 -23.11
N ALA A 15 2.11 -0.46 -22.77
CA ALA A 15 1.07 0.55 -22.56
C ALA A 15 0.36 0.94 -23.87
N VAL A 16 1.11 1.08 -24.98
CA VAL A 16 0.50 1.34 -26.29
C VAL A 16 -0.36 0.15 -26.75
N LEU A 17 0.15 -1.07 -26.59
CA LEU A 17 -0.62 -2.27 -26.92
C LEU A 17 -1.87 -2.40 -26.06
N SER A 18 -1.79 -2.15 -24.74
CA SER A 18 -2.96 -2.24 -23.86
C SER A 18 -4.05 -1.25 -24.25
N HIS A 19 -3.70 -0.01 -24.62
CA HIS A 19 -4.67 0.97 -25.11
C HIS A 19 -5.33 0.55 -26.43
N ILE A 20 -4.56 -0.04 -27.37
CA ILE A 20 -5.12 -0.61 -28.60
C ILE A 20 -6.08 -1.76 -28.28
N PHE A 21 -5.72 -2.67 -27.36
CA PHE A 21 -6.58 -3.78 -26.94
C PHE A 21 -7.86 -3.30 -26.22
N ILE A 22 -7.78 -2.24 -25.42
CA ILE A 22 -8.97 -1.62 -24.80
C ILE A 22 -9.90 -1.05 -25.88
N GLY A 23 -9.38 -0.35 -26.88
CA GLY A 23 -10.18 0.15 -28.00
C GLY A 23 -10.81 -0.98 -28.83
N LEU A 24 -10.05 -2.05 -29.10
CA LEU A 24 -10.54 -3.23 -29.82
C LEU A 24 -11.60 -4.01 -29.03
N SER A 25 -11.48 -4.05 -27.70
CA SER A 25 -12.44 -4.67 -26.79
C SER A 25 -13.86 -4.09 -26.94
N LEU A 26 -13.97 -2.77 -27.17
CA LEU A 26 -15.26 -2.11 -27.40
C LEU A 26 -15.94 -2.56 -28.69
N LEU A 27 -15.17 -2.88 -29.74
CA LEU A 27 -15.69 -3.39 -31.01
C LEU A 27 -16.07 -4.88 -30.93
N LEU A 28 -15.45 -5.62 -30.02
CA LEU A 28 -15.66 -7.06 -29.77
C LEU A 28 -16.69 -7.34 -28.65
N LEU A 29 -17.26 -6.29 -28.05
CA LEU A 29 -18.30 -6.39 -27.03
C LEU A 29 -19.54 -7.23 -27.46
N PRO A 30 -20.05 -7.18 -28.71
CA PRO A 30 -21.33 -7.81 -29.02
C PRO A 30 -21.34 -9.35 -29.12
N SER A 31 -20.22 -10.06 -29.24
CA SER A 31 -20.31 -11.53 -29.50
C SER A 31 -19.29 -12.45 -28.83
N PRO A 32 -18.01 -12.08 -28.59
CA PRO A 32 -17.13 -12.90 -27.74
C PRO A 32 -17.02 -12.47 -26.28
N LEU A 33 -17.06 -11.16 -25.96
CA LEU A 33 -16.75 -10.69 -24.61
C LEU A 33 -17.84 -10.96 -23.57
N ASN A 34 -19.11 -11.02 -23.98
CA ASN A 34 -20.24 -11.33 -23.10
C ASN A 34 -20.23 -12.78 -22.55
N TYR A 35 -19.35 -13.65 -23.07
CA TYR A 35 -19.17 -15.00 -22.51
C TYR A 35 -18.36 -14.98 -21.20
N ILE A 36 -17.62 -13.91 -20.93
CA ILE A 36 -16.91 -13.72 -19.66
C ILE A 36 -17.96 -13.40 -18.59
N THR A 37 -18.08 -14.30 -17.62
CA THR A 37 -19.03 -14.12 -16.53
C THR A 37 -18.50 -13.11 -15.52
N ASP A 38 -19.39 -12.25 -15.00
CA ASP A 38 -19.06 -11.26 -13.97
C ASP A 38 -18.33 -11.83 -12.73
N PRO A 39 -18.61 -13.07 -12.26
CA PRO A 39 -17.89 -13.67 -11.14
C PRO A 39 -16.38 -13.81 -11.37
N VAL A 40 -15.94 -14.05 -12.61
CA VAL A 40 -14.52 -14.20 -12.94
C VAL A 40 -13.81 -12.84 -12.82
N LEU A 41 -14.45 -11.77 -13.28
CA LEU A 41 -13.94 -10.41 -13.14
C LEU A 41 -13.83 -10.01 -11.67
N ASN A 42 -14.85 -10.31 -10.86
CA ASN A 42 -14.81 -10.06 -9.41
C ASN A 42 -13.67 -10.82 -8.71
N GLY A 43 -13.42 -12.08 -9.09
CA GLY A 43 -12.28 -12.84 -8.61
C GLY A 43 -10.94 -12.20 -8.98
N LEU A 44 -10.83 -11.69 -10.20
CA LEU A 44 -9.64 -10.97 -10.67
C LEU A 44 -9.45 -9.64 -9.92
N PHE A 45 -10.52 -8.88 -9.64
CA PHE A 45 -10.44 -7.67 -8.82
C PHE A 45 -9.95 -7.95 -7.40
N ILE A 46 -10.43 -9.02 -6.77
CA ILE A 46 -9.95 -9.44 -5.44
C ILE A 46 -8.46 -9.82 -5.50
N PHE A 47 -8.04 -10.56 -6.54
CA PHE A 47 -6.62 -10.89 -6.73
C PHE A 47 -5.76 -9.63 -6.87
N PHE A 48 -6.19 -8.64 -7.68
CA PHE A 48 -5.49 -7.37 -7.81
C PHE A 48 -5.43 -6.58 -6.50
N ALA A 49 -6.51 -6.59 -5.71
CA ALA A 49 -6.51 -5.98 -4.39
C ALA A 49 -5.47 -6.62 -3.46
N LEU A 50 -5.40 -7.96 -3.43
CA LEU A 50 -4.44 -8.70 -2.59
C LEU A 50 -2.99 -8.44 -2.98
N ILE A 51 -2.65 -8.50 -4.27
CA ILE A 51 -1.27 -8.24 -4.71
C ILE A 51 -0.89 -6.77 -4.53
N SER A 52 -1.85 -5.83 -4.56
CA SER A 52 -1.58 -4.41 -4.33
C SER A 52 -1.13 -4.10 -2.91
N PHE A 53 -1.42 -4.97 -1.93
CA PHE A 53 -0.89 -4.85 -0.57
C PHE A 53 0.52 -5.42 -0.44
N SER A 54 0.95 -6.29 -1.36
CA SER A 54 2.28 -6.88 -1.37
C SER A 54 3.35 -5.83 -1.70
N GLY A 55 4.39 -5.73 -0.89
CA GLY A 55 5.44 -4.71 -1.00
C GLY A 55 5.08 -3.36 -0.38
N ASN A 56 3.92 -3.23 0.27
CA ASN A 56 3.60 -2.06 1.06
C ASN A 56 4.18 -2.18 2.47
N GLN A 57 5.20 -1.38 2.78
CA GLN A 57 5.88 -1.35 4.08
C GLN A 57 4.92 -1.14 5.27
N PHE A 58 3.80 -0.43 5.08
CA PHE A 58 2.79 -0.27 6.13
C PHE A 58 2.04 -1.58 6.41
N TYR A 59 1.67 -2.30 5.35
CA TYR A 59 0.97 -3.58 5.46
C TYR A 59 1.87 -4.64 6.13
N GLU A 60 3.14 -4.68 5.76
CA GLU A 60 4.13 -5.56 6.41
C GLU A 60 4.21 -5.29 7.92
N ARG A 61 4.26 -4.01 8.33
CA ARG A 61 4.23 -3.62 9.76
C ARG A 61 2.92 -3.97 10.46
N LEU A 62 1.79 -3.91 9.76
CA LEU A 62 0.48 -4.30 10.30
C LEU A 62 0.41 -5.82 10.53
N VAL A 63 0.92 -6.62 9.59
CA VAL A 63 0.99 -8.09 9.69
C VAL A 63 1.93 -8.51 10.82
N LEU A 64 3.05 -7.81 11.02
CA LEU A 64 3.98 -8.00 12.14
C LEU A 64 3.35 -7.75 13.52
N ILE A 65 2.33 -6.88 13.60
CA ILE A 65 1.58 -6.61 14.84
C ILE A 65 0.53 -7.70 15.11
N LEU A 66 -0.11 -8.21 14.06
CA LEU A 66 -1.08 -9.31 14.17
C LEU A 66 -0.40 -10.67 14.42
N THR A 67 0.87 -10.80 14.05
CA THR A 67 1.67 -11.99 14.31
C THR A 67 2.14 -12.01 15.77
N GLU A 68 1.87 -13.09 16.49
CA GLU A 68 2.21 -13.23 17.91
C GLU A 68 3.72 -13.11 18.15
N GLN A 69 4.10 -12.41 19.23
CA GLN A 69 5.49 -12.10 19.60
C GLN A 69 6.38 -13.34 19.82
N SER A 70 5.77 -14.52 19.93
CA SER A 70 6.43 -15.81 20.17
C SER A 70 7.07 -16.43 18.90
N ALA A 71 6.63 -16.02 17.70
CA ALA A 71 7.09 -16.60 16.42
C ALA A 71 8.14 -15.75 15.68
N TYR A 72 8.80 -14.81 16.38
CA TYR A 72 9.82 -13.98 15.73
C TYR A 72 11.07 -14.80 15.39
N PRO A 73 11.55 -14.78 14.13
CA PRO A 73 12.81 -15.41 13.77
C PRO A 73 13.98 -14.77 14.54
N PRO A 74 15.00 -15.56 14.94
CA PRO A 74 16.04 -15.16 15.89
C PRO A 74 17.06 -14.11 15.37
N ASN A 75 16.77 -13.41 14.28
CA ASN A 75 17.65 -12.40 13.72
C ASN A 75 17.02 -11.00 13.76
N HIS A 76 17.40 -10.30 14.83
CA HIS A 76 17.92 -8.93 14.84
C HIS A 76 16.93 -7.75 14.65
N TYR A 77 17.21 -6.67 15.40
CA TYR A 77 16.57 -5.33 15.48
C TYR A 77 15.44 -5.08 16.51
N ILE A 78 14.75 -6.10 17.01
CA ILE A 78 13.54 -5.90 17.84
C ILE A 78 13.88 -5.60 19.32
N ARG A 79 15.14 -5.74 19.73
CA ARG A 79 15.56 -5.67 21.15
C ARG A 79 15.85 -4.26 21.67
N HIS A 80 15.86 -3.23 20.83
CA HIS A 80 16.29 -1.86 21.21
C HIS A 80 15.23 -0.77 21.08
N VAL A 81 13.99 -1.11 20.70
CA VAL A 81 12.90 -0.13 20.56
C VAL A 81 11.67 -0.62 21.34
N PRO A 82 11.09 0.17 22.25
CA PRO A 82 9.90 -0.25 22.98
C PRO A 82 8.73 -0.46 22.00
N LEU A 83 8.18 -1.68 21.95
CA LEU A 83 7.08 -2.06 21.05
C LEU A 83 5.88 -1.11 21.13
N ALA A 84 5.62 -0.52 22.31
CA ALA A 84 4.57 0.46 22.53
C ALA A 84 4.63 1.67 21.57
N LYS A 85 5.84 2.11 21.18
CA LYS A 85 6.02 3.24 20.25
C LYS A 85 5.73 2.85 18.80
N ILE A 86 5.98 1.59 18.43
CA ILE A 86 5.65 1.04 17.10
C ILE A 86 4.14 0.85 16.99
N HIS A 87 3.48 0.32 18.03
CA HIS A 87 2.02 0.19 18.05
C HIS A 87 1.32 1.55 17.96
N LEU A 88 1.82 2.57 18.67
CA LEU A 88 1.24 3.92 18.60
C LEU A 88 1.37 4.54 17.20
N PHE A 89 2.51 4.33 16.54
CA PHE A 89 2.74 4.80 15.16
C PHE A 89 1.81 4.10 14.16
N THR A 90 1.73 2.76 14.21
CA THR A 90 0.87 2.00 13.31
C THR A 90 -0.61 2.29 13.60
N PHE A 91 -1.00 2.46 14.86
CA PHE A 91 -2.36 2.87 15.23
C PHE A 91 -2.73 4.24 14.63
N CYS A 92 -1.82 5.21 14.69
CA CYS A 92 -2.05 6.51 14.06
C CYS A 92 -2.17 6.40 12.53
N GLN A 93 -1.37 5.56 11.89
CA GLN A 93 -1.47 5.32 10.45
C GLN A 93 -2.77 4.60 10.06
N VAL A 94 -3.21 3.62 10.86
CA VAL A 94 -4.51 2.93 10.70
C VAL A 94 -5.65 3.92 10.89
N LEU A 95 -5.59 4.79 11.90
CA LEU A 95 -6.59 5.84 12.14
C LEU A 95 -6.68 6.80 10.96
N GLN A 96 -5.53 7.24 10.42
CA GLN A 96 -5.47 8.10 9.25
C GLN A 96 -6.07 7.41 8.01
N LEU A 97 -5.77 6.14 7.79
CA LEU A 97 -6.34 5.34 6.71
C LEU A 97 -7.86 5.15 6.91
N ALA A 98 -8.32 4.90 8.14
CA ALA A 98 -9.74 4.74 8.45
C ALA A 98 -10.54 6.03 8.21
N VAL A 99 -9.98 7.19 8.56
CA VAL A 99 -10.57 8.49 8.24
C VAL A 99 -10.66 8.69 6.73
N LEU A 100 -9.58 8.38 6.00
CA LEU A 100 -9.54 8.50 4.55
C LEU A 100 -10.53 7.54 3.86
N CYS A 101 -10.61 6.29 4.32
CA CYS A 101 -11.58 5.31 3.85
C CYS A 101 -13.01 5.72 4.20
N GLY A 102 -13.27 6.23 5.40
CA GLY A 102 -14.60 6.69 5.79
C GLY A 102 -15.11 7.83 4.91
N LEU A 103 -14.22 8.75 4.52
CA LEU A 103 -14.56 9.85 3.61
C LEU A 103 -14.69 9.38 2.16
N GLY A 104 -13.78 8.51 1.69
CA GLY A 104 -13.79 7.98 0.32
C GLY A 104 -14.87 6.93 0.04
N LEU A 105 -15.33 6.18 1.05
CA LEU A 105 -16.43 5.22 0.95
C LEU A 105 -17.79 5.85 1.30
N SER A 106 -17.80 7.11 1.74
CA SER A 106 -19.06 7.78 2.06
C SER A 106 -19.87 8.02 0.79
N ALA A 107 -21.18 7.73 0.83
CA ALA A 107 -22.09 7.90 -0.30
C ALA A 107 -22.39 9.38 -0.64
N MET A 108 -21.65 10.33 -0.07
CA MET A 108 -21.85 11.77 -0.28
C MET A 108 -20.91 12.25 -1.39
N PRO A 109 -21.42 12.63 -2.58
CA PRO A 109 -20.58 13.02 -3.71
C PRO A 109 -19.72 14.26 -3.44
N TYR A 110 -20.14 15.13 -2.52
CA TYR A 110 -19.36 16.29 -2.08
C TYR A 110 -18.05 15.90 -1.36
N LEU A 111 -18.04 14.76 -0.64
CA LEU A 111 -16.86 14.30 0.09
C LEU A 111 -15.81 13.69 -0.86
N GLU A 112 -16.24 13.02 -1.94
CA GLU A 112 -15.32 12.52 -2.97
C GLU A 112 -14.58 13.65 -3.70
N MET A 113 -15.23 14.80 -3.91
CA MET A 113 -14.58 15.96 -4.53
C MET A 113 -13.51 16.59 -3.63
N ILE A 114 -13.71 16.54 -2.30
CA ILE A 114 -12.78 17.09 -1.30
C ILE A 114 -11.70 16.07 -0.91
N PHE A 115 -11.89 14.79 -1.21
CA PHE A 115 -10.94 13.70 -0.96
C PHE A 115 -9.47 14.03 -1.27
N PRO A 116 -9.10 14.54 -2.47
CA PRO A 116 -7.70 14.87 -2.77
C PRO A 116 -7.14 15.97 -1.87
N ILE A 117 -7.96 16.94 -1.46
CA ILE A 117 -7.55 18.02 -0.55
C ILE A 117 -7.32 17.45 0.85
N VAL A 118 -8.20 16.59 1.34
CA VAL A 118 -8.06 15.90 2.63
C VAL A 118 -6.82 15.02 2.62
N LEU A 119 -6.61 14.22 1.56
CA LEU A 119 -5.41 13.42 1.39
C LEU A 119 -4.14 14.27 1.44
N LEU A 120 -4.14 15.43 0.77
CA LEU A 120 -3.02 16.37 0.77
C LEU A 120 -2.78 16.97 2.16
N ALA A 121 -3.84 17.31 2.90
CA ALA A 121 -3.76 17.83 4.27
C ALA A 121 -3.26 16.78 5.28
N LEU A 122 -3.53 15.50 5.01
CA LEU A 122 -3.06 14.36 5.79
C LEU A 122 -1.53 14.14 5.70
N LEU A 123 -0.89 14.56 4.59
CA LEU A 123 0.56 14.46 4.40
C LEU A 123 1.39 15.31 5.39
N PRO A 124 1.16 16.63 5.56
CA PRO A 124 1.89 17.44 6.54
C PRO A 124 1.53 17.04 7.97
N ILE A 125 0.29 16.62 8.25
CA ILE A 125 -0.10 16.09 9.57
C ILE A 125 0.80 14.89 9.91
N ARG A 126 0.97 13.94 8.98
CA ARG A 126 1.89 12.81 9.16
C ARG A 126 3.33 13.28 9.42
N HIS A 127 3.83 14.22 8.62
CA HIS A 127 5.22 14.68 8.73
C HIS A 127 5.49 15.51 9.99
N ARG A 128 4.47 16.16 10.57
CA ARG A 128 4.56 16.89 11.84
C ARG A 128 4.37 16.00 13.06
N LEU A 129 3.54 14.96 12.95
CA LEU A 129 3.28 14.03 14.06
C LEU A 129 4.42 13.02 14.24
N MET A 130 5.08 12.62 13.15
CA MET A 130 6.22 11.68 13.15
C MET A 130 7.42 12.13 14.02
N PRO A 131 7.90 13.39 13.97
CA PRO A 131 8.97 13.88 14.84
C PRO A 131 8.51 14.21 16.27
N LEU A 132 7.20 14.34 16.52
CA LEU A 132 6.68 14.66 17.85
C LEU A 132 6.58 13.41 18.75
N LEU A 133 6.37 12.23 18.16
CA LEU A 133 6.15 10.97 18.87
C LEU A 133 7.41 10.09 19.03
N ILE A 134 8.41 10.28 18.16
CA ILE A 134 9.59 9.42 18.05
C ILE A 134 10.87 10.29 18.01
N ASP A 135 11.79 10.04 18.93
CA ASP A 135 13.11 10.66 18.96
C ASP A 135 13.85 10.45 17.61
N PRO A 136 14.54 11.47 17.06
CA PRO A 136 15.24 11.40 15.77
C PRO A 136 16.30 10.29 15.71
N LYS A 137 16.72 9.75 16.86
CA LYS A 137 17.64 8.61 16.97
C LYS A 137 17.05 7.30 16.44
N TYR A 138 15.73 7.09 16.59
CA TYR A 138 15.06 5.88 16.11
C TYR A 138 14.70 5.95 14.63
N ILE A 139 14.40 7.16 14.13
CA ILE A 139 14.16 7.40 12.69
C ILE A 139 15.43 7.09 11.89
N ARG A 140 16.60 7.54 12.39
CA ARG A 140 17.91 7.21 11.76
C ARG A 140 18.23 5.72 11.77
N ALA A 141 17.90 4.99 12.84
CA ALA A 141 18.13 3.55 12.89
C ALA A 141 17.22 2.78 11.92
N LEU A 142 15.98 3.26 11.74
CA LEU A 142 15.04 2.69 10.77
C LEU A 142 15.50 2.98 9.33
N ASP A 143 15.95 4.20 9.03
CA ASP A 143 16.43 4.62 7.71
C ASP A 143 17.81 4.02 7.35
N ALA A 144 18.71 3.83 8.33
CA ALA A 144 20.02 3.22 8.09
C ALA A 144 19.91 1.75 7.65
N ALA A 145 19.00 0.98 8.27
CA ALA A 145 18.74 -0.41 7.87
C ALA A 145 18.16 -0.53 6.44
N HIS A 146 17.57 0.53 5.89
CA HIS A 146 17.13 0.56 4.49
C HIS A 146 18.30 0.79 3.51
N THR A 147 19.42 1.36 3.98
CA THR A 147 20.59 1.64 3.14
C THR A 147 21.56 0.45 3.07
N ASP A 148 21.62 -0.37 4.12
CA ASP A 148 22.54 -1.54 4.20
C ASP A 148 22.02 -2.79 3.49
N ASN A 149 20.77 -2.78 2.99
CA ASN A 149 20.14 -3.88 2.26
C ASN A 149 20.12 -3.66 0.74
N HIS A 150 20.93 -2.72 0.23
CA HIS A 150 21.09 -2.46 -1.21
C HIS A 150 22.55 -2.60 -1.66
#